data_AF-A0A669PDP3-F1
#
_entry.id   AF-A0A669PDP3-F1
#
_cell.length_a   1.000
_cell.length_b   1.000
_cell.length_c   1.000
_cell.angle_alpha   90.00
_cell.angle_beta   90.00
_cell.angle_gamma   90.00
#
_symmetry.space_group_name_H-M   'P 1'
#
loop_
_entity.id
_entity.type
_entity.pdbx_description
1 polymer ?
#
loop_
_entity_poly.entity_id
_entity_poly.type
_entity_poly.pdbx_seq_one_letter_code
_entity_poly.pdbx_strand_id
1 'polypeptide(L)'
;MEPLLGVTLGLILMVTSSAQSCTCVTNKWTVCDQDASGNCTCRLVGSDHTADCSTLTSKCLLMKAEMTSLKLSYRPRVKLLDGGIYNPDCEDSGIFKARQCDEAGTCWCVNTAGIRRTGKGDKNLICSELIRTNWVDIELKHKETSHYFEALDVAEALTHLFENRYKLQPKYITAVKYDSPFIQIHLKQNNLKQCDVDIVDVAYYLEKDVKGDSVFHSDSTFLVSVNGKDLAIENIRIYYVDEKPPVFSMKQLLVDISAVVAVGILPAGFVIILVIILCQKRKYKKIKIEKMSETEGQILQSL
;
A
#
# COMPACT_ATOMS: atom_id res chain seq x y z
N MET A 1 15.11 86.44 17.45
CA MET A 1 14.99 85.45 18.53
C MET A 1 14.39 84.20 17.92
N GLU A 2 15.20 83.16 17.90
CA GLU A 2 14.86 81.74 17.69
C GLU A 2 13.70 81.26 18.60
N PRO A 3 13.04 80.11 18.34
CA PRO A 3 13.73 78.84 18.14
C PRO A 3 13.23 77.89 17.03
N LEU A 4 14.22 77.21 16.47
CA LEU A 4 14.16 76.05 15.59
C LEU A 4 13.99 74.79 16.47
N LEU A 5 12.84 74.11 16.39
CA LEU A 5 12.61 72.81 17.04
C LEU A 5 13.07 71.70 16.08
N GLY A 6 14.29 71.22 16.29
CA GLY A 6 14.82 70.05 15.61
C GLY A 6 14.16 68.76 16.13
N VAL A 7 13.53 68.01 15.23
CA VAL A 7 13.00 66.67 15.52
C VAL A 7 14.09 65.65 15.15
N THR A 8 14.69 65.03 16.16
CA THR A 8 15.61 63.92 15.98
C THR A 8 14.81 62.63 15.76
N LEU A 9 14.85 62.10 14.53
CA LEU A 9 14.29 60.79 14.20
C LEU A 9 15.29 59.71 14.66
N GLY A 10 15.01 59.05 15.79
CA GLY A 10 15.77 57.88 16.23
C GLY A 10 15.45 56.66 15.35
N LEU A 11 16.42 56.17 14.59
CA LEU A 11 16.35 54.89 13.90
C LEU A 11 16.38 53.76 14.94
N ILE A 12 15.22 53.15 15.20
CA ILE A 12 15.14 51.86 15.90
C ILE A 12 15.54 50.78 14.90
N LEU A 13 16.76 50.26 15.03
CA LEU A 13 17.17 49.03 14.38
C LEU A 13 16.38 47.88 15.01
N MET A 14 15.27 47.50 14.39
CA MET A 14 14.64 46.21 14.69
C MET A 14 15.56 45.11 14.17
N VAL A 15 16.31 44.49 15.08
CA VAL A 15 16.95 43.20 14.84
C VAL A 15 15.81 42.20 14.68
N THR A 16 15.42 41.92 13.44
CA THR A 16 14.57 40.78 13.13
C THR A 16 15.42 39.54 13.31
N SER A 17 15.32 38.89 14.47
CA SER A 17 15.81 37.52 14.59
C SER A 17 14.96 36.67 13.66
N SER A 18 15.50 36.34 12.50
CA SER A 18 15.03 35.24 11.66
C SER A 18 15.01 33.98 12.53
N ALA A 19 13.87 33.70 13.17
CA ALA A 19 13.63 32.41 13.79
C ALA A 19 13.59 31.39 12.64
N GLN A 20 14.70 30.71 12.40
CA GLN A 20 14.77 29.63 11.44
C GLN A 20 13.90 28.49 12.01
N SER A 21 12.67 28.36 11.52
CA SER A 21 11.75 27.32 11.98
C SER A 21 12.40 25.96 11.75
N CYS A 22 12.67 25.22 12.82
CA CYS A 22 13.21 23.87 12.68
C CYS A 22 12.13 22.92 12.12
N THR A 23 12.53 21.96 11.30
CA THR A 23 11.61 21.04 10.61
C THR A 23 12.13 19.60 10.69
N CYS A 24 11.22 18.64 10.54
CA CYS A 24 11.57 17.22 10.47
C CYS A 24 11.72 16.78 9.01
N VAL A 25 12.95 16.69 8.51
CA VAL A 25 13.22 16.37 7.09
C VAL A 25 12.62 15.03 6.64
N THR A 26 12.53 14.05 7.55
CA THR A 26 12.00 12.71 7.26
C THR A 26 10.49 12.59 7.42
N ASN A 27 9.79 13.63 7.90
CA ASN A 27 8.36 13.53 8.18
C ASN A 27 7.65 14.90 8.19
N LYS A 28 6.85 15.18 7.16
CA LYS A 28 6.04 16.40 7.04
C LYS A 28 4.86 16.46 8.02
N TRP A 29 4.48 15.33 8.62
CA TRP A 29 3.35 15.23 9.56
C TRP A 29 3.77 15.51 11.01
N THR A 30 4.76 16.37 11.20
CA THR A 30 5.24 16.81 12.52
C THR A 30 5.04 18.29 12.73
N VAL A 31 4.74 18.69 13.97
CA VAL A 31 4.85 20.06 14.45
C VAL A 31 6.12 20.16 15.27
N CYS A 32 7.00 21.08 14.92
CA CYS A 32 8.31 21.24 15.54
C CYS A 32 8.40 22.58 16.27
N ASP A 33 8.84 22.53 17.52
CA ASP A 33 9.09 23.69 18.36
C ASP A 33 10.59 23.75 18.69
N GLN A 34 11.15 24.95 18.67
CA GLN A 34 12.53 25.19 19.07
C GLN A 34 12.57 25.85 20.45
N ASP A 35 13.34 25.27 21.36
CA ASP A 35 13.55 25.88 22.68
C ASP A 35 14.55 27.04 22.63
N ALA A 36 14.66 27.78 23.74
CA ALA A 36 15.58 28.91 23.86
C ALA A 36 17.07 28.51 23.75
N SER A 37 17.40 27.22 23.89
CA SER A 37 18.76 26.69 23.72
C SER A 37 19.05 26.27 22.27
N GLY A 38 18.05 26.35 21.39
CA GLY A 38 18.15 25.96 19.99
C GLY A 38 17.81 24.49 19.72
N ASN A 39 17.40 23.70 20.72
CA ASN A 39 17.01 22.31 20.49
C ASN A 39 15.64 22.25 19.82
N CYS A 40 15.57 21.50 18.72
CA CYS A 40 14.33 21.26 18.01
C CYS A 40 13.64 19.99 18.53
N THR A 41 12.38 20.10 18.95
CA THR A 41 11.54 18.96 19.30
C THR A 41 10.37 18.88 18.33
N CYS A 42 10.25 17.77 17.62
CA CYS A 42 9.16 17.52 16.68
C CYS A 42 8.19 16.50 17.26
N ARG A 43 6.88 16.77 17.18
CA ARG A 43 5.80 15.85 17.60
C ARG A 43 4.92 15.51 16.42
N LEU A 44 4.42 14.27 16.38
CA LEU A 44 3.48 13.85 15.35
C LEU A 44 2.13 14.59 15.50
N VAL A 45 1.57 15.03 14.37
CA VAL A 45 0.26 15.68 14.36
C VAL A 45 -0.79 14.76 14.99
N GLY A 46 -1.54 15.29 15.95
CA GLY A 46 -2.61 14.55 16.64
C GLY A 46 -2.11 13.57 17.72
N SER A 47 -0.85 13.68 18.16
CA SER A 47 -0.28 12.87 19.23
C SER A 47 0.79 13.66 20.01
N ASP A 48 1.03 13.25 21.26
CA ASP A 48 2.19 13.71 22.05
C ASP A 48 3.48 12.94 21.74
N HIS A 49 3.44 12.02 20.77
CA HIS A 49 4.59 11.22 20.40
C HIS A 49 5.68 12.07 19.72
N THR A 50 6.86 12.11 20.33
CA THR A 50 8.05 12.78 19.79
C THR A 50 8.61 12.00 18.61
N ALA A 51 8.78 12.67 17.47
CA ALA A 51 9.35 12.07 16.27
C ALA A 51 10.89 12.11 16.31
N ASP A 52 11.52 11.01 15.95
CA ASP A 52 12.95 10.95 15.66
C ASP A 52 13.21 11.31 14.19
N CYS A 53 13.62 12.55 13.95
CA CYS A 53 13.90 13.07 12.61
C CYS A 53 15.22 12.54 12.01
N SER A 54 16.01 11.78 12.77
CA SER A 54 17.21 11.10 12.27
C SER A 54 16.90 9.78 11.57
N THR A 55 15.66 9.28 11.65
CA THR A 55 15.22 8.03 11.03
C THR A 55 13.85 8.17 10.35
N LEU A 56 13.36 7.11 9.73
CA LEU A 56 12.00 7.05 9.19
C LEU A 56 11.01 6.86 10.34
N THR A 57 9.91 7.60 10.32
CA THR A 57 8.80 7.36 11.26
C THR A 57 8.08 6.07 10.85
N SER A 58 7.68 5.25 11.82
CA SER A 58 7.03 3.98 11.50
C SER A 58 5.71 4.17 10.73
N LYS A 59 5.38 3.19 9.89
CA LYS A 59 4.15 3.16 9.09
C LYS A 59 2.89 3.36 9.95
N CYS A 60 2.81 2.71 11.13
CA CYS A 60 1.64 2.83 12.00
C CYS A 60 1.44 4.28 12.46
N LEU A 61 2.51 4.91 12.95
CA LEU A 61 2.47 6.28 13.46
C LEU A 61 2.16 7.29 12.35
N LEU A 62 2.74 7.11 11.16
CA LEU A 62 2.44 7.92 9.99
C LEU A 62 0.97 7.80 9.57
N MET A 63 0.48 6.57 9.43
CA MET A 63 -0.93 6.32 9.11
C MET A 63 -1.87 6.96 10.14
N LYS A 64 -1.52 6.92 11.43
CA LYS A 64 -2.29 7.56 12.50
C LYS A 64 -2.29 9.09 12.40
N ALA A 65 -1.14 9.70 12.15
CA ALA A 65 -1.01 11.15 11.99
C ALA A 65 -1.79 11.66 10.76
N GLU A 66 -1.69 10.94 9.64
CA GLU A 66 -2.42 11.22 8.40
C GLU A 66 -3.94 11.14 8.62
N MET A 67 -4.41 10.04 9.22
CA MET A 67 -5.85 9.86 9.47
C MET A 67 -6.41 10.86 10.46
N THR A 68 -5.60 11.32 11.42
CA THR A 68 -6.00 12.38 12.36
C THR A 68 -6.09 13.73 11.65
N SER A 69 -5.13 14.04 10.77
CA SER A 69 -5.13 15.26 9.96
C SER A 69 -6.33 15.32 9.00
N LEU A 70 -6.71 14.20 8.41
CA LEU A 70 -7.90 14.09 7.56
C LEU A 70 -9.21 14.30 8.33
N LYS A 71 -9.31 13.78 9.58
CA LYS A 71 -10.48 14.04 10.44
C LYS A 71 -10.65 15.53 10.75
N LEU A 72 -9.55 16.26 10.93
CA LEU A 72 -9.57 17.71 11.19
C LEU A 72 -9.93 18.55 9.96
N SER A 73 -9.73 18.01 8.75
CA SER A 73 -9.86 18.76 7.49
C SER A 73 -11.28 18.82 6.90
N TYR A 74 -12.34 18.38 7.60
CA TYR A 74 -13.74 18.36 7.12
C TYR A 74 -13.94 17.79 5.70
N ARG A 75 -13.02 16.95 5.19
CA ARG A 75 -13.19 16.29 3.90
C ARG A 75 -14.04 15.03 4.08
N PRO A 76 -15.06 14.80 3.23
CA PRO A 76 -15.96 13.67 3.37
C PRO A 76 -15.19 12.36 3.47
N ARG A 77 -15.57 11.52 4.44
CA ARG A 77 -14.96 10.20 4.70
C ARG A 77 -15.02 9.36 3.43
N VAL A 78 -13.93 9.27 2.68
CA VAL A 78 -13.76 8.20 1.70
C VAL A 78 -13.55 6.94 2.53
N LYS A 79 -14.61 6.14 2.65
CA LYS A 79 -14.55 4.79 3.18
C LYS A 79 -13.71 3.98 2.20
N LEU A 80 -12.39 4.00 2.37
CA LEU A 80 -11.48 3.31 1.46
C LEU A 80 -11.66 1.81 1.68
N LEU A 81 -12.37 1.20 0.73
CA LEU A 81 -12.64 -0.23 0.69
C LEU A 81 -11.31 -1.00 0.73
N ASP A 82 -11.33 -2.06 1.54
CA ASP A 82 -10.39 -3.18 1.54
C ASP A 82 -8.91 -2.87 1.87
N GLY A 83 -8.66 -2.53 3.13
CA GLY A 83 -7.41 -2.93 3.81
C GLY A 83 -6.19 -2.02 3.68
N GLY A 84 -6.27 -0.90 2.97
CA GLY A 84 -5.10 -0.03 2.74
C GLY A 84 -4.87 1.06 3.81
N ILE A 85 -5.89 1.86 4.12
CA ILE A 85 -5.77 3.03 5.01
C ILE A 85 -6.91 3.03 6.03
N TYR A 86 -6.55 3.06 7.31
CA TYR A 86 -7.45 3.14 8.46
C TYR A 86 -6.74 3.89 9.59
N ASN A 87 -7.47 4.37 10.60
CA ASN A 87 -6.86 4.99 11.79
C ASN A 87 -6.35 3.87 12.72
N PRO A 88 -5.04 3.61 12.81
CA PRO A 88 -4.53 2.44 13.49
C PRO A 88 -4.28 2.69 14.98
N ASP A 89 -4.36 1.62 15.74
CA ASP A 89 -3.82 1.53 17.09
C ASP A 89 -2.35 1.08 17.03
N CYS A 90 -1.48 1.94 17.53
CA CYS A 90 -0.03 1.71 17.60
C CYS A 90 0.42 1.51 19.05
N GLU A 91 1.47 0.74 19.24
CA GLU A 91 2.30 0.78 20.44
C GLU A 91 3.15 2.06 20.48
N ASP A 92 3.72 2.38 21.64
CA ASP A 92 4.61 3.55 21.79
C ASP A 92 5.90 3.42 20.99
N SER A 93 6.32 2.18 20.68
CA SER A 93 7.41 1.89 19.74
C SER A 93 7.08 2.22 18.28
N GLY A 94 5.82 2.55 17.99
CA GLY A 94 5.30 2.76 16.65
C GLY A 94 4.92 1.49 15.90
N ILE A 95 4.96 0.33 16.56
CA ILE A 95 4.52 -0.95 15.97
C ILE A 95 2.99 -1.04 15.99
N PHE A 96 2.39 -1.70 15.00
CA PHE A 96 0.94 -1.99 15.02
C PHE A 96 0.57 -2.90 16.18
N LYS A 97 -0.49 -2.57 16.92
CA LYS A 97 -1.13 -3.56 17.78
C LYS A 97 -1.71 -4.67 16.92
N ALA A 98 -1.52 -5.94 17.32
CA ALA A 98 -1.97 -7.10 16.53
C ALA A 98 -3.47 -7.07 16.23
N ARG A 99 -4.28 -6.54 17.16
CA ARG A 99 -5.70 -6.30 16.98
C ARG A 99 -5.96 -4.84 16.66
N GLN A 100 -6.73 -4.61 15.61
CA GLN A 100 -7.21 -3.31 15.18
C GLN A 100 -8.73 -3.30 15.22
N CYS A 101 -9.34 -2.18 15.57
CA CYS A 101 -10.78 -2.03 15.62
C CYS A 101 -11.23 -0.70 15.01
N ASP A 102 -12.39 -0.68 14.37
CA ASP A 102 -13.02 0.57 13.91
C ASP A 102 -13.89 1.23 15.00
N GLU A 103 -14.36 2.45 14.72
CA GLU A 103 -15.23 3.21 15.62
C GLU A 103 -16.57 2.48 15.93
N ALA A 104 -17.01 1.57 15.04
CA ALA A 104 -18.21 0.77 15.23
C ALA A 104 -17.98 -0.48 16.11
N GLY A 105 -16.73 -0.74 16.53
CA GLY A 105 -16.37 -1.89 17.36
C GLY A 105 -16.14 -3.18 16.58
N THR A 106 -16.00 -3.10 15.25
CA THR A 106 -15.60 -4.23 14.42
C THR A 106 -14.08 -4.35 14.43
N CYS A 107 -13.55 -5.53 14.78
CA CYS A 107 -12.12 -5.76 14.93
C CYS A 107 -11.56 -6.77 13.92
N TRP A 108 -10.26 -6.71 13.65
CA TRP A 108 -9.51 -7.65 12.83
C TRP A 108 -8.07 -7.78 13.31
N CYS A 109 -7.40 -8.87 12.95
CA CYS A 109 -5.96 -9.01 13.22
C CYS A 109 -5.14 -8.50 12.03
N VAL A 110 -3.98 -7.92 12.32
CA VAL A 110 -3.02 -7.44 11.32
C VAL A 110 -1.63 -8.04 11.53
N ASN A 111 -0.79 -7.98 10.48
CA ASN A 111 0.64 -8.26 10.57
C ASN A 111 1.43 -6.98 10.93
N THR A 112 2.77 -7.07 11.00
CA THR A 112 3.64 -5.91 11.25
C THR A 112 3.56 -4.83 10.15
N ALA A 113 3.03 -5.16 8.97
CA ALA A 113 2.75 -4.20 7.90
C ALA A 113 1.38 -3.50 8.00
N GLY A 114 0.58 -3.80 9.04
CA GLY A 114 -0.77 -3.28 9.21
C GLY A 114 -1.80 -3.91 8.27
N ILE A 115 -1.44 -4.98 7.55
CA ILE A 115 -2.31 -5.66 6.60
C ILE A 115 -3.17 -6.69 7.32
N ARG A 116 -4.46 -6.69 7.01
CA ARG A 116 -5.45 -7.60 7.62
C ARG A 116 -5.14 -9.06 7.33
N ARG A 117 -5.14 -9.88 8.38
CA ARG A 117 -4.81 -11.32 8.36
C ARG A 117 -5.97 -12.26 8.62
N THR A 118 -7.10 -11.70 9.07
CA THR A 118 -8.28 -12.46 9.47
C THR A 118 -9.55 -11.84 8.90
N GLY A 119 -10.65 -12.57 9.00
CA GLY A 119 -11.98 -11.98 8.95
C GLY A 119 -12.18 -10.87 9.99
N LYS A 120 -13.25 -10.08 9.79
CA LYS A 120 -13.75 -9.16 10.79
C LYS A 120 -14.50 -9.92 11.90
N GLY A 121 -14.33 -9.48 13.14
CA GLY A 121 -14.97 -10.00 14.34
C GLY A 121 -15.40 -8.87 15.27
N ASP A 122 -15.85 -9.22 16.48
CA ASP A 122 -16.23 -8.27 17.51
C ASP A 122 -15.03 -7.90 18.42
N LYS A 123 -15.31 -7.18 19.51
CA LYS A 123 -14.31 -6.78 20.51
C LYS A 123 -13.67 -7.95 21.27
N ASN A 124 -14.21 -9.17 21.15
CA ASN A 124 -13.66 -10.37 21.77
C ASN A 124 -12.71 -11.13 20.83
N LEU A 125 -12.49 -10.64 19.60
CA LEU A 125 -11.52 -11.22 18.68
C LEU A 125 -10.12 -11.23 19.32
N ILE A 126 -9.53 -12.42 19.43
CA ILE A 126 -8.20 -12.62 19.99
C ILE A 126 -7.17 -12.63 18.85
N CYS A 127 -6.21 -11.72 18.93
CA CYS A 127 -5.02 -11.68 18.07
C CYS A 127 -3.81 -11.94 18.95
N SER A 128 -3.51 -13.22 19.18
CA SER A 128 -2.51 -13.66 20.17
C SER A 128 -1.07 -13.35 19.77
N GLU A 129 -0.82 -13.07 18.49
CA GLU A 129 0.52 -12.84 17.94
C GLU A 129 0.46 -11.78 16.86
N LEU A 130 1.47 -10.90 16.85
CA LEU A 130 1.73 -9.99 15.74
C LEU A 130 2.69 -10.69 14.77
N ILE A 131 2.18 -11.11 13.61
CA ILE A 131 3.00 -11.85 12.64
C ILE A 131 3.90 -10.90 11.86
N ARG A 132 5.19 -11.23 11.80
CA ARG A 132 6.19 -10.46 11.04
C ARG A 132 5.99 -10.60 9.53
N THR A 133 5.94 -9.47 8.86
CA THR A 133 6.12 -9.32 7.42
C THR A 133 7.63 -9.23 7.14
N ASN A 134 8.26 -10.35 6.84
CA ASN A 134 9.72 -10.42 6.65
C ASN A 134 10.16 -10.27 5.20
N TRP A 135 9.21 -10.25 4.25
CA TRP A 135 9.49 -10.10 2.83
C TRP A 135 8.47 -9.14 2.20
N VAL A 136 8.97 -8.14 1.48
CA VAL A 136 8.17 -7.21 0.67
C VAL A 136 8.63 -7.27 -0.78
N ASP A 137 7.72 -7.58 -1.69
CA ASP A 137 7.93 -7.48 -3.14
C ASP A 137 7.30 -6.20 -3.66
N ILE A 138 8.08 -5.41 -4.39
CA ILE A 138 7.66 -4.13 -4.95
C ILE A 138 7.80 -4.23 -6.48
N GLU A 139 6.71 -3.99 -7.18
CA GLU A 139 6.67 -3.86 -8.63
C GLU A 139 6.45 -2.39 -8.98
N LEU A 140 7.46 -1.76 -9.59
CA LEU A 140 7.35 -0.42 -10.16
C LEU A 140 7.16 -0.52 -11.66
N LYS A 141 6.45 0.44 -12.23
CA LYS A 141 6.39 0.66 -13.67
C LYS A 141 6.80 2.10 -13.96
N HIS A 142 7.75 2.28 -14.87
CA HIS A 142 8.10 3.61 -15.36
C HIS A 142 7.29 4.00 -16.59
N LYS A 143 7.20 5.30 -16.87
CA LYS A 143 6.58 5.85 -18.08
C LYS A 143 7.35 5.41 -19.32
N GLU A 144 6.69 5.44 -20.47
CA GLU A 144 7.39 5.31 -21.75
C GLU A 144 8.54 6.33 -21.86
N THR A 145 9.66 5.88 -22.39
CA THR A 145 10.90 6.64 -22.47
C THR A 145 11.61 6.26 -23.76
N SER A 146 12.26 7.25 -24.39
CA SER A 146 13.11 7.04 -25.56
C SER A 146 14.52 6.57 -25.18
N HIS A 147 14.84 6.56 -23.89
CA HIS A 147 16.13 6.14 -23.38
C HIS A 147 16.15 4.65 -23.10
N TYR A 148 17.20 3.99 -23.60
CA TYR A 148 17.54 2.65 -23.16
C TYR A 148 18.31 2.71 -21.83
N PHE A 149 17.95 1.82 -20.91
CA PHE A 149 18.56 1.67 -19.59
C PHE A 149 19.08 0.23 -19.44
N GLU A 150 20.33 0.07 -19.02
CA GLU A 150 20.87 -1.24 -18.69
C GLU A 150 20.34 -1.71 -17.34
N ALA A 151 20.05 -3.00 -17.21
CA ALA A 151 19.47 -3.56 -15.99
C ALA A 151 20.36 -3.37 -14.75
N LEU A 152 21.69 -3.43 -14.93
CA LEU A 152 22.64 -3.22 -13.84
C LEU A 152 22.62 -1.78 -13.33
N ASP A 153 22.58 -0.80 -14.24
CA ASP A 153 22.54 0.62 -13.89
C ASP A 153 21.25 0.97 -13.12
N VAL A 154 20.12 0.39 -13.54
CA VAL A 154 18.83 0.56 -12.83
C VAL A 154 18.91 -0.05 -11.44
N ALA A 155 19.50 -1.24 -11.30
CA ALA A 155 19.66 -1.90 -10.02
C ALA A 155 20.56 -1.10 -9.05
N GLU A 156 21.67 -0.57 -9.54
CA GLU A 156 22.59 0.28 -8.76
C GLU A 156 21.92 1.58 -8.33
N ALA A 157 21.27 2.29 -9.26
CA ALA A 157 20.58 3.54 -8.98
C ALA A 157 19.47 3.37 -7.91
N LEU A 158 18.68 2.29 -8.01
CA LEU A 158 17.64 2.00 -7.02
C LEU A 158 18.22 1.54 -5.68
N THR A 159 19.31 0.77 -5.68
CA THR A 159 19.99 0.40 -4.42
C THR A 159 20.46 1.65 -3.69
N HIS A 160 21.09 2.59 -4.40
CA HIS A 160 21.51 3.87 -3.83
C HIS A 160 20.35 4.76 -3.39
N LEU A 161 19.23 4.77 -4.14
CA LEU A 161 18.02 5.48 -3.72
C LEU A 161 17.52 4.94 -2.37
N PHE A 162 17.47 3.62 -2.21
CA PHE A 162 17.00 2.99 -0.98
C PHE A 162 17.93 3.24 0.22
N GLU A 163 19.23 3.19 -0.01
CA GLU A 163 20.22 3.50 1.01
C GLU A 163 20.17 4.97 1.43
N ASN A 164 20.17 5.91 0.47
CA ASN A 164 20.32 7.33 0.77
C ASN A 164 19.01 8.00 1.20
N ARG A 165 17.91 7.75 0.48
CA ARG A 165 16.61 8.38 0.77
C ARG A 165 15.89 7.66 1.89
N TYR A 166 15.83 6.33 1.82
CA TYR A 166 15.05 5.51 2.75
C TYR A 166 15.88 4.89 3.88
N LYS A 167 17.20 5.16 3.94
CA LYS A 167 18.11 4.69 5.00
C LYS A 167 18.14 3.16 5.14
N LEU A 168 17.70 2.44 4.09
CA LEU A 168 17.66 0.98 4.09
C LEU A 168 19.04 0.43 3.79
N GLN A 169 19.58 -0.38 4.70
CA GLN A 169 20.87 -1.00 4.46
C GLN A 169 20.80 -1.95 3.25
N PRO A 170 21.79 -1.91 2.33
CA PRO A 170 21.78 -2.71 1.10
C PRO A 170 21.62 -4.22 1.33
N LYS A 171 22.06 -4.74 2.47
CA LYS A 171 21.91 -6.16 2.86
C LYS A 171 20.45 -6.66 2.88
N TYR A 172 19.48 -5.76 2.98
CA TYR A 172 18.06 -6.08 2.99
C TYR A 172 17.42 -6.04 1.60
N ILE A 173 18.15 -5.57 0.58
CA ILE A 173 17.74 -5.55 -0.82
C ILE A 173 18.29 -6.82 -1.48
N THR A 174 17.45 -7.83 -1.63
CA THR A 174 17.87 -9.16 -2.11
C THR A 174 17.89 -9.28 -3.62
N ALA A 175 17.10 -8.47 -4.32
CA ALA A 175 17.12 -8.38 -5.77
C ALA A 175 16.52 -7.04 -6.23
N VAL A 176 17.09 -6.50 -7.30
CA VAL A 176 16.46 -5.49 -8.15
C VAL A 176 16.56 -6.02 -9.59
N LYS A 177 15.42 -6.32 -10.20
CA LYS A 177 15.33 -6.84 -11.57
C LYS A 177 14.64 -5.81 -12.44
N TYR A 178 15.22 -5.54 -13.60
CA TYR A 178 14.66 -4.65 -14.58
C TYR A 178 14.30 -5.40 -15.86
N ASP A 179 13.04 -5.31 -16.25
CA ASP A 179 12.51 -5.79 -17.52
C ASP A 179 11.54 -4.73 -18.04
N SER A 180 12.02 -3.85 -18.93
CA SER A 180 11.33 -2.63 -19.31
C SER A 180 9.87 -2.88 -19.74
N PRO A 181 8.88 -2.14 -19.22
CA PRO A 181 8.98 -0.97 -18.35
C PRO A 181 8.92 -1.26 -16.83
N PHE A 182 9.03 -2.53 -16.44
CA PHE A 182 8.82 -3.01 -15.08
C PHE A 182 10.13 -3.17 -14.31
N ILE A 183 10.05 -2.91 -13.02
CA ILE A 183 11.14 -3.10 -12.07
C ILE A 183 10.58 -3.90 -10.89
N GLN A 184 11.22 -5.01 -10.55
CA GLN A 184 10.88 -5.83 -9.39
C GLN A 184 11.96 -5.70 -8.33
N ILE A 185 11.59 -5.30 -7.12
CA ILE A 185 12.49 -5.10 -5.98
C ILE A 185 12.05 -6.04 -4.85
N HIS A 186 12.96 -6.87 -4.37
CA HIS A 186 12.69 -7.85 -3.32
C HIS A 186 13.42 -7.44 -2.04
N LEU A 187 12.67 -7.09 -1.01
CA LEU A 187 13.21 -6.72 0.30
C LEU A 187 13.01 -7.87 1.30
N LYS A 188 14.05 -8.22 2.06
CA LYS A 188 13.94 -9.27 3.08
C LYS A 188 14.62 -8.88 4.38
N GLN A 189 13.88 -8.98 5.49
CA GLN A 189 14.34 -8.62 6.83
C GLN A 189 13.59 -9.46 7.88
N ASN A 190 14.25 -10.53 8.35
CA ASN A 190 13.66 -11.47 9.32
C ASN A 190 13.48 -10.84 10.70
N ASN A 191 14.51 -10.16 11.21
CA ASN A 191 14.48 -9.51 12.51
C ASN A 191 14.91 -8.06 12.39
N LEU A 192 14.21 -7.16 13.07
CA LEU A 192 14.61 -5.77 13.20
C LEU A 192 15.78 -5.68 14.19
N LYS A 193 16.91 -5.15 13.73
CA LYS A 193 18.05 -4.85 14.61
C LYS A 193 17.92 -3.41 15.12
N GLN A 194 18.53 -3.13 16.26
CA GLN A 194 18.62 -1.79 16.80
C GLN A 194 19.21 -0.82 15.75
N CYS A 195 18.55 0.31 15.53
CA CYS A 195 18.90 1.36 14.56
C CYS A 195 18.69 1.04 13.07
N ASP A 196 18.23 -0.16 12.70
CA ASP A 196 17.85 -0.46 11.32
C ASP A 196 16.42 0.05 11.06
N VAL A 197 16.16 0.61 9.87
CA VAL A 197 14.79 0.88 9.41
C VAL A 197 14.09 -0.42 9.03
N ASP A 198 12.76 -0.47 9.20
CA ASP A 198 11.97 -1.63 8.78
C ASP A 198 11.65 -1.56 7.28
N ILE A 199 11.77 -2.68 6.56
CA ILE A 199 11.40 -2.78 5.13
C ILE A 199 9.94 -2.39 4.87
N VAL A 200 9.06 -2.54 5.87
CA VAL A 200 7.66 -2.11 5.80
C VAL A 200 7.54 -0.59 5.74
N ASP A 201 8.34 0.12 6.54
CA ASP A 201 8.35 1.59 6.56
C ASP A 201 8.89 2.12 5.24
N VAL A 202 9.99 1.54 4.76
CA VAL A 202 10.58 1.88 3.45
C VAL A 202 9.58 1.71 2.33
N ALA A 203 8.87 0.58 2.28
CA ALA A 203 7.85 0.33 1.27
C ALA A 203 6.70 1.36 1.34
N TYR A 204 6.30 1.77 2.55
CA TYR A 204 5.26 2.79 2.73
C TYR A 204 5.73 4.19 2.27
N TYR A 205 6.96 4.58 2.60
CA TYR A 205 7.54 5.84 2.13
C TYR A 205 7.67 5.88 0.61
N LEU A 206 8.14 4.80 -0.01
CA LEU A 206 8.22 4.70 -1.48
C LEU A 206 6.83 4.76 -2.12
N GLU A 207 5.82 4.10 -1.54
CA GLU A 207 4.44 4.18 -2.02
C GLU A 207 3.93 5.62 -2.04
N LYS A 208 4.17 6.35 -0.95
CA LYS A 208 3.79 7.75 -0.79
C LYS A 208 4.52 8.66 -1.78
N ASP A 209 5.82 8.45 -1.98
CA ASP A 209 6.62 9.16 -2.97
C ASP A 209 6.08 8.96 -4.40
N VAL A 210 5.88 7.70 -4.82
CA VAL A 210 5.39 7.37 -6.17
C VAL A 210 3.98 7.91 -6.41
N LYS A 211 3.12 7.93 -5.38
CA LYS A 211 1.76 8.47 -5.46
C LYS A 211 1.68 10.00 -5.36
N GLY A 212 2.81 10.70 -5.25
CA GLY A 212 2.85 12.16 -5.17
C GLY A 212 2.41 12.72 -3.80
N ASP A 213 2.39 11.87 -2.76
CA ASP A 213 2.08 12.24 -1.37
C ASP A 213 3.30 11.98 -0.46
N SER A 214 4.51 12.30 -0.94
CA SER A 214 5.78 12.13 -0.21
C SER A 214 5.64 12.51 1.27
N VAL A 215 6.13 11.65 2.15
CA VAL A 215 6.16 11.90 3.60
C VAL A 215 7.33 12.81 3.98
N PHE A 216 8.38 12.87 3.17
CA PHE A 216 9.48 13.80 3.40
C PHE A 216 8.99 15.24 3.30
N HIS A 217 9.73 16.14 3.96
CA HIS A 217 9.44 17.57 3.87
C HIS A 217 9.56 18.07 2.41
N SER A 218 8.88 19.17 2.08
CA SER A 218 8.59 19.61 0.69
C SER A 218 9.82 19.96 -0.15
N ASP A 219 10.97 20.18 0.47
CA ASP A 219 12.28 20.35 -0.14
C ASP A 219 12.86 19.04 -0.71
N SER A 220 12.28 17.89 -0.35
CA SER A 220 12.75 16.57 -0.77
C SER A 220 11.91 15.97 -1.91
N THR A 221 12.24 16.34 -3.15
CA THR A 221 11.57 15.83 -4.35
C THR A 221 11.96 14.37 -4.63
N PHE A 222 10.99 13.51 -4.90
CA PHE A 222 11.25 12.14 -5.34
C PHE A 222 11.62 12.10 -6.82
N LEU A 223 12.86 11.68 -7.11
CA LEU A 223 13.39 11.50 -8.46
C LEU A 223 14.21 10.22 -8.51
N VAL A 224 14.06 9.48 -9.59
CA VAL A 224 14.91 8.33 -9.91
C VAL A 224 15.69 8.69 -11.17
N SER A 225 17.02 8.72 -11.06
CA SER A 225 17.91 9.02 -12.18
C SER A 225 18.88 7.85 -12.36
N VAL A 226 19.04 7.42 -13.61
CA VAL A 226 19.98 6.35 -14.00
C VAL A 226 20.97 6.96 -14.99
N ASN A 227 22.23 7.05 -14.58
CA ASN A 227 23.29 7.69 -15.38
C ASN A 227 22.93 9.10 -15.87
N GLY A 228 22.30 9.90 -15.00
CA GLY A 228 21.90 11.28 -15.27
C GLY A 228 20.63 11.43 -16.12
N LYS A 229 19.96 10.33 -16.49
CA LYS A 229 18.70 10.34 -17.22
C LYS A 229 17.54 10.01 -16.28
N ASP A 230 16.45 10.75 -16.40
CA ASP A 230 15.28 10.55 -15.56
C ASP A 230 14.53 9.27 -15.91
N LEU A 231 14.25 8.47 -14.88
CA LEU A 231 13.43 7.27 -14.94
C LEU A 231 12.12 7.54 -14.20
N ALA A 232 11.16 8.16 -14.89
CA ALA A 232 9.90 8.59 -14.29
C ALA A 232 9.01 7.40 -13.92
N ILE A 233 8.84 7.11 -12.63
CA ILE A 233 7.95 6.07 -12.12
C ILE A 233 6.49 6.54 -12.19
N GLU A 234 5.58 5.72 -12.73
CA GLU A 234 4.15 6.03 -12.84
C GLU A 234 3.26 5.18 -11.93
N ASN A 235 3.62 3.92 -11.69
CA ASN A 235 2.79 2.98 -10.93
C ASN A 235 3.66 2.17 -9.97
N ILE A 236 3.05 1.78 -8.85
CA ILE A 236 3.63 0.91 -7.83
C ILE A 236 2.60 -0.11 -7.37
N ARG A 237 3.04 -1.36 -7.20
CA ARG A 237 2.33 -2.42 -6.49
C ARG A 237 3.24 -3.01 -5.43
N ILE A 238 2.68 -3.28 -4.25
CA ILE A 238 3.42 -3.80 -3.11
C ILE A 238 2.73 -5.06 -2.62
N TYR A 239 3.50 -6.12 -2.46
CA TYR A 239 3.06 -7.40 -1.92
C TYR A 239 3.80 -7.66 -0.62
N TYR A 240 3.03 -7.82 0.45
CA TYR A 240 3.55 -8.12 1.79
C TYR A 240 3.48 -9.62 2.02
N VAL A 241 4.62 -10.24 2.32
CA VAL A 241 4.74 -11.67 2.58
C VAL A 241 5.13 -11.88 4.04
N ASP A 242 4.32 -12.68 4.72
CA ASP A 242 4.43 -12.93 6.14
C ASP A 242 5.13 -14.24 6.44
N GLU A 243 5.74 -14.34 7.63
CA GLU A 243 6.36 -15.57 8.12
C GLU A 243 5.39 -16.75 8.25
N LYS A 244 4.11 -16.45 8.50
CA LYS A 244 3.02 -17.43 8.60
C LYS A 244 1.91 -17.06 7.62
N PRO A 245 1.20 -18.01 6.99
CA PRO A 245 0.08 -17.72 6.09
C PRO A 245 -1.11 -17.08 6.84
N PRO A 246 -1.95 -16.27 6.18
CA PRO A 246 -3.15 -15.70 6.80
C PRO A 246 -4.21 -16.77 7.09
N VAL A 247 -5.02 -16.53 8.12
CA VAL A 247 -6.10 -17.43 8.54
C VAL A 247 -7.43 -16.76 8.21
N PHE A 248 -7.93 -17.01 7.00
CA PHE A 248 -9.29 -16.60 6.61
C PHE A 248 -10.25 -17.78 6.81
N SER A 249 -11.35 -17.55 7.52
CA SER A 249 -12.40 -18.55 7.63
C SER A 249 -13.12 -18.70 6.29
N MET A 250 -13.16 -19.91 5.74
CA MET A 250 -13.84 -20.27 4.48
C MET A 250 -15.31 -19.80 4.43
N LYS A 251 -15.96 -19.57 5.58
CA LYS A 251 -17.34 -19.04 5.65
C LYS A 251 -17.48 -17.64 5.05
N GLN A 252 -16.41 -16.85 4.94
CA GLN A 252 -16.46 -15.47 4.46
C GLN A 252 -16.25 -15.31 2.95
N LEU A 253 -15.72 -16.32 2.25
CA LEU A 253 -15.63 -16.32 0.78
C LEU A 253 -16.96 -16.73 0.10
N LEU A 254 -17.91 -17.27 0.86
CA LEU A 254 -19.20 -17.77 0.35
C LEU A 254 -20.39 -16.82 0.57
N VAL A 255 -20.19 -15.65 1.22
CA VAL A 255 -21.30 -14.72 1.50
C VAL A 255 -21.70 -13.89 0.27
N ASP A 256 -20.82 -13.76 -0.73
CA ASP A 256 -21.10 -12.97 -1.95
C ASP A 256 -21.50 -13.80 -3.19
N ILE A 257 -21.72 -15.11 -3.04
CA ILE A 257 -22.23 -15.95 -4.13
C ILE A 257 -23.44 -16.75 -3.62
N SER A 258 -24.62 -16.34 -4.08
CA SER A 258 -25.90 -17.07 -4.09
C SER A 258 -26.85 -16.98 -2.88
N ALA A 259 -27.49 -15.82 -2.70
CA ALA A 259 -28.90 -15.79 -2.27
C ALA A 259 -29.88 -15.58 -3.46
N VAL A 260 -29.37 -15.16 -4.62
CA VAL A 260 -30.21 -14.77 -5.79
C VAL A 260 -30.49 -15.94 -6.75
N VAL A 261 -29.81 -17.09 -6.64
CA VAL A 261 -30.01 -18.23 -7.56
C VAL A 261 -31.00 -19.28 -7.03
N ALA A 262 -31.42 -19.19 -5.76
CA ALA A 262 -32.28 -20.21 -5.16
C ALA A 262 -33.79 -20.00 -5.37
N VAL A 263 -34.25 -18.86 -5.89
CA VAL A 263 -35.70 -18.60 -6.06
C VAL A 263 -35.95 -17.88 -7.37
N GLY A 264 -36.18 -18.63 -8.46
CA GLY A 264 -36.70 -18.01 -9.69
C GLY A 264 -36.43 -18.68 -11.04
N ILE A 265 -35.70 -19.80 -11.14
CA ILE A 265 -35.53 -20.50 -12.43
C ILE A 265 -35.73 -22.01 -12.28
N LEU A 266 -36.82 -22.44 -11.64
CA LEU A 266 -37.10 -23.87 -11.44
C LEU A 266 -38.29 -24.48 -12.21
N PRO A 267 -39.17 -23.73 -12.91
CA PRO A 267 -40.07 -24.36 -13.89
C PRO A 267 -39.58 -24.20 -15.33
N ALA A 268 -39.23 -22.99 -15.76
CA ALA A 268 -38.97 -22.71 -17.19
C ALA A 268 -37.63 -23.29 -17.69
N GLY A 269 -36.56 -23.18 -16.90
CA GLY A 269 -35.24 -23.71 -17.26
C GLY A 269 -35.25 -25.23 -17.38
N PHE A 270 -35.98 -25.92 -16.51
CA PHE A 270 -36.09 -27.38 -16.55
C PHE A 270 -36.88 -27.87 -17.77
N VAL A 271 -37.93 -27.14 -18.16
CA VAL A 271 -38.67 -27.42 -19.40
C VAL A 271 -37.78 -27.23 -20.63
N ILE A 272 -36.99 -26.16 -20.70
CA ILE A 272 -36.06 -25.93 -21.82
C ILE A 272 -35.00 -27.04 -21.89
N ILE A 273 -34.41 -27.43 -20.76
CA ILE A 273 -33.41 -28.51 -20.70
C ILE A 273 -34.04 -29.86 -21.13
N LEU A 274 -35.25 -30.18 -20.64
CA LEU A 274 -35.98 -31.38 -21.07
C LEU A 274 -36.27 -31.37 -22.57
N VAL A 275 -36.70 -30.22 -23.14
CA VAL A 275 -36.94 -30.09 -24.58
C VAL A 275 -35.65 -30.28 -25.38
N ILE A 276 -34.53 -29.72 -24.93
CA ILE A 276 -33.22 -29.92 -25.58
C ILE A 276 -32.82 -31.40 -25.55
N ILE A 277 -32.95 -32.09 -24.40
CA ILE A 277 -32.62 -33.52 -24.28
C ILE A 277 -33.53 -34.36 -25.18
N LEU A 278 -34.83 -34.07 -25.25
CA LEU A 278 -35.76 -34.77 -26.12
C LEU A 278 -35.46 -34.53 -27.61
N CYS A 279 -35.11 -33.30 -27.98
CA CYS A 279 -34.69 -32.95 -29.34
C CYS A 279 -33.38 -33.66 -29.74
N GLN A 280 -32.39 -33.73 -28.84
CA GLN A 280 -31.14 -34.45 -29.08
C GLN A 280 -31.38 -35.97 -29.21
N LYS A 281 -32.23 -36.57 -28.36
CA LYS A 281 -32.60 -37.99 -28.50
C LYS A 281 -33.31 -38.28 -29.83
N ARG A 282 -34.16 -37.38 -30.32
CA ARG A 282 -34.79 -37.50 -31.65
C ARG A 282 -33.75 -37.43 -32.78
N LYS A 283 -32.76 -36.53 -32.69
CA LYS A 283 -31.63 -36.46 -33.65
C LYS A 283 -30.80 -37.75 -33.62
N TYR A 284 -30.46 -38.26 -32.45
CA TYR A 284 -29.72 -39.52 -32.31
C TYR A 284 -30.48 -40.73 -32.86
N LYS A 285 -31.81 -40.80 -32.65
CA LYS A 285 -32.63 -41.88 -33.21
C LYS A 285 -32.70 -41.81 -34.74
N LYS A 286 -32.76 -40.61 -35.33
CA LYS A 286 -32.68 -40.45 -36.79
C LYS A 286 -31.33 -40.92 -37.35
N ILE A 287 -30.21 -40.49 -36.75
CA ILE A 287 -28.86 -40.89 -37.20
C ILE A 287 -28.64 -42.40 -37.06
N LYS A 288 -29.18 -43.03 -36.01
CA LYS A 288 -29.06 -44.49 -35.82
C LYS A 288 -29.86 -45.28 -36.85
N ILE A 289 -31.04 -44.80 -37.26
CA ILE A 289 -31.86 -45.43 -38.31
C ILE A 289 -31.19 -45.26 -39.68
N GLU A 290 -30.65 -44.07 -39.97
CA GLU A 290 -29.96 -43.76 -41.23
C GLU A 290 -28.68 -44.61 -41.41
N LYS A 291 -27.88 -44.79 -40.34
CA LYS A 291 -26.70 -45.67 -40.36
C LYS A 291 -27.04 -47.15 -40.50
N MET A 292 -28.18 -47.60 -39.99
CA MET A 292 -28.62 -49.00 -40.15
C MET A 292 -29.08 -49.28 -41.59
N SER A 293 -29.76 -48.32 -42.25
CA SER A 293 -30.13 -48.45 -43.68
C SER A 293 -28.92 -48.39 -44.63
N GLU A 294 -27.89 -47.61 -44.29
CA GLU A 294 -26.64 -47.56 -45.08
C GLU A 294 -25.84 -48.87 -44.98
N THR A 295 -25.82 -49.49 -43.80
CA THR A 295 -25.10 -50.75 -43.57
C THR A 295 -25.79 -51.94 -44.26
N GLU A 296 -27.12 -51.94 -44.32
CA GLU A 296 -27.90 -52.98 -45.01
C GLU A 296 -27.81 -52.86 -46.55
N GLY A 297 -27.72 -51.63 -47.08
CA GLY A 297 -27.47 -51.36 -48.50
C GLY A 297 -26.07 -51.78 -48.98
N GLN A 298 -25.03 -51.62 -48.14
CA GLN A 298 -23.67 -52.03 -48.48
C GLN A 298 -23.46 -53.55 -48.47
N ILE A 299 -24.20 -54.29 -47.64
CA ILE A 299 -24.13 -55.76 -47.59
C ILE A 299 -24.81 -56.39 -48.82
N LEU A 300 -25.84 -55.75 -49.41
CA LEU A 300 -26.51 -56.26 -50.61
C LEU A 300 -25.80 -55.94 -51.95
N GLN A 301 -24.78 -55.08 -51.94
CA GLN A 301 -23.93 -54.81 -53.12
C GLN A 301 -22.65 -55.68 -53.17
N SER A 302 -22.41 -56.50 -52.15
CA SER A 302 -21.21 -57.35 -52.04
C SER A 302 -21.51 -58.86 -52.11
N LEU A 303 -22.70 -59.23 -52.60
CA LEU A 303 -23.13 -60.60 -52.91
C LEU A 303 -23.38 -60.76 -54.41
#